data_AF-A0A5Z8IQV1-F1
#
_entry.id   AF-A0A5Z8IQV1-F1
#
_cell.length_a   1.000
_cell.length_b   1.000
_cell.length_c   1.000
_cell.angle_alpha   90.00
_cell.angle_beta   90.00
_cell.angle_gamma   90.00
#
_symmetry.space_group_name_H-M   'P 1'
#
loop_
_entity.id
_entity.type
_entity.pdbx_description
1 polymer ?
#
loop_
_entity_poly.entity_id
_entity_poly.type
_entity_poly.pdbx_seq_one_letter_code
_entity_poly.pdbx_strand_id
1 'polypeptide(L)'
;MIDELPLSDELDRKAIEALIRIADEQSRSLMSEREARLAIRAVFESVQGLVGEEVGEAINVAMSQFNGGTKRPLFPMHLKLSGGTVLYVSVCLETNQIQILNTSTGEWREPVVCESGEDALKKAAQFVRGALLKGAKKL
;
A
#
# COMPACT_ATOMS: atom_id res chain seq x y z
N MET A 1 29.25 18.45 -13.63
CA MET A 1 28.65 17.14 -13.38
C MET A 1 27.36 17.43 -12.65
N ILE A 2 26.21 17.16 -13.27
CA ILE A 2 24.97 17.09 -12.52
C ILE A 2 25.15 15.79 -11.72
N ASP A 3 25.26 15.90 -10.40
CA ASP A 3 25.19 14.73 -9.54
C ASP A 3 23.91 14.00 -9.92
N GLU A 4 24.06 12.81 -10.48
CA GLU A 4 22.95 11.89 -10.66
C GLU A 4 22.48 11.54 -9.25
N LEU A 5 21.55 12.33 -8.72
CA LEU A 5 20.71 11.90 -7.62
C LEU A 5 20.20 10.52 -8.01
N PRO A 6 20.46 9.48 -7.21
CA PRO A 6 20.02 8.13 -7.54
C PRO A 6 18.54 8.19 -7.88
N LEU A 7 18.16 7.67 -9.05
CA LEU A 7 16.78 7.77 -9.56
C LEU A 7 15.76 7.22 -8.55
N SER A 8 16.19 6.25 -7.73
CA SER A 8 15.47 5.71 -6.58
C SER A 8 15.13 6.78 -5.53
N ASP A 9 16.11 7.62 -5.18
CA ASP A 9 15.99 8.58 -4.09
C ASP A 9 15.06 9.73 -4.50
N GLU A 10 15.11 10.15 -5.77
CA GLU A 10 14.17 11.14 -6.30
C GLU A 10 12.76 10.57 -6.44
N LEU A 11 12.63 9.28 -6.82
CA LEU A 11 11.32 8.62 -6.87
C LEU A 11 10.69 8.51 -5.48
N ASP A 12 11.48 8.11 -4.47
CA ASP A 12 11.06 8.05 -3.08
C ASP A 12 10.60 9.41 -2.58
N ARG A 13 11.40 10.45 -2.84
CA ARG A 13 11.05 11.83 -2.49
C ARG A 13 9.72 12.25 -3.13
N LYS A 14 9.52 11.95 -4.42
CA LYS A 14 8.30 12.33 -5.15
C LYS A 14 7.07 11.57 -4.68
N ALA A 15 7.21 10.29 -4.33
CA ALA A 15 6.13 9.51 -3.74
C ALA A 15 5.71 10.09 -2.37
N ILE A 16 6.67 10.46 -1.53
CA ILE A 16 6.42 11.11 -0.23
C ILE A 16 5.79 12.49 -0.41
N GLU A 17 6.30 13.33 -1.32
CA GLU A 17 5.72 14.64 -1.62
C GLU A 17 4.25 14.53 -2.08
N ALA A 18 3.93 13.53 -2.91
CA ALA A 18 2.57 13.28 -3.35
C ALA A 18 1.66 12.86 -2.18
N LEU A 19 2.15 12.00 -1.28
CA LEU A 19 1.42 11.62 -0.06
C LEU A 19 1.09 12.83 0.83
N ILE A 20 2.09 13.67 1.08
CA ILE A 20 1.92 14.89 1.90
C ILE A 20 0.87 15.80 1.25
N ARG A 21 0.93 15.98 -0.06
CA ARG A 21 -0.04 16.82 -0.78
C ARG A 21 -1.46 16.29 -0.67
N ILE A 22 -1.66 14.97 -0.79
CA ILE A 22 -2.99 14.36 -0.63
C ILE A 22 -3.51 14.57 0.79
N ALA A 23 -2.66 14.40 1.81
CA ALA A 23 -3.03 14.64 3.21
C ALA A 23 -3.39 16.12 3.46
N ASP A 24 -2.62 17.05 2.89
CA ASP A 24 -2.90 18.49 2.98
C ASP A 24 -4.23 18.86 2.30
N GLU A 25 -4.48 18.36 1.09
CA GLU A 25 -5.74 18.60 0.38
C GLU A 25 -6.95 18.02 1.13
N GLN A 26 -6.80 16.83 1.73
CA GLN A 26 -7.83 16.23 2.57
C GLN A 26 -8.08 17.05 3.85
N SER A 27 -7.02 17.46 4.55
CA SER A 27 -7.15 18.22 5.81
C SER A 27 -7.84 19.58 5.62
N ARG A 28 -7.69 20.16 4.42
CA ARG A 28 -8.33 21.42 4.01
C ARG A 28 -9.76 21.22 3.48
N SER A 29 -10.31 20.01 3.58
CA SER A 29 -11.62 19.62 3.04
C SER A 29 -11.76 19.83 1.53
N LEU A 30 -10.65 19.86 0.78
CA LEU A 30 -10.64 19.97 -0.69
C LEU A 30 -10.80 18.59 -1.35
N MET A 31 -10.59 17.52 -0.58
CA MET A 31 -10.68 16.14 -1.01
C MET A 31 -11.40 15.32 0.07
N SER A 32 -12.37 14.50 -0.30
CA SER A 32 -13.03 13.56 0.62
C SER A 32 -12.10 12.43 1.05
N GLU A 33 -12.40 11.77 2.17
CA GLU A 33 -11.63 10.59 2.59
C GLU A 33 -11.58 9.48 1.52
N ARG A 34 -12.68 9.32 0.75
CA ARG A 34 -12.73 8.32 -0.32
C ARG A 34 -11.75 8.69 -1.44
N GLU A 35 -11.74 9.94 -1.87
CA GLU A 35 -10.84 10.42 -2.92
C GLU A 35 -9.39 10.36 -2.47
N ALA A 36 -9.09 10.72 -1.22
CA ALA A 36 -7.74 10.63 -0.66
C ALA A 36 -7.23 9.18 -0.66
N ARG A 37 -8.06 8.22 -0.25
CA ARG A 37 -7.71 6.79 -0.30
C ARG A 37 -7.44 6.30 -1.74
N LEU A 38 -8.26 6.74 -2.70
CA LEU A 38 -8.05 6.38 -4.11
C LEU A 38 -6.78 7.01 -4.68
N ALA A 39 -6.49 8.26 -4.36
CA ALA A 39 -5.28 8.97 -4.79
C ALA A 39 -4.02 8.33 -4.20
N ILE A 40 -4.02 8.00 -2.91
CA ILE A 40 -2.92 7.26 -2.26
C ILE A 40 -2.71 5.92 -2.96
N ARG A 41 -3.78 5.16 -3.19
CA ARG A 41 -3.69 3.90 -3.93
C ARG A 41 -3.06 4.10 -5.32
N ALA A 42 -3.50 5.10 -6.09
CA ALA A 42 -3.00 5.36 -7.42
C ALA A 42 -1.51 5.75 -7.44
N VAL A 43 -1.08 6.64 -6.53
CA VAL A 43 0.34 7.00 -6.36
C VAL A 43 1.16 5.75 -6.09
N PHE A 44 0.71 4.92 -5.15
CA PHE A 44 1.45 3.71 -4.79
C PHE A 44 1.46 2.67 -5.88
N GLU A 45 0.33 2.45 -6.56
CA GLU A 45 0.25 1.55 -7.71
C GLU A 45 1.17 1.96 -8.86
N SER A 46 1.50 3.25 -8.96
CA SER A 46 2.39 3.75 -10.00
C SER A 46 3.89 3.59 -9.70
N VAL A 47 4.27 3.41 -8.43
CA VAL A 47 5.68 3.38 -7.99
C VAL A 47 6.11 2.05 -7.37
N GLN A 48 5.28 1.00 -7.52
CA GLN A 48 5.43 -0.28 -6.82
C GLN A 48 6.75 -0.98 -7.12
N GLY A 49 7.46 -1.41 -6.07
CA GLY A 49 8.73 -2.12 -6.19
C GLY A 49 9.91 -1.26 -6.66
N LEU A 50 9.66 0.02 -6.97
CA LEU A 50 10.68 1.01 -7.32
C LEU A 50 11.02 1.92 -6.14
N VAL A 51 10.21 1.89 -5.07
CA VAL A 51 10.38 2.72 -3.87
C VAL A 51 10.98 1.95 -2.70
N GLY A 52 11.77 2.66 -1.89
CA GLY A 52 12.46 2.12 -0.71
C GLY A 52 11.53 1.79 0.47
N GLU A 53 12.11 1.17 1.50
CA GLU A 53 11.38 0.72 2.70
C GLU A 53 10.67 1.89 3.42
N GLU A 54 11.31 3.07 3.47
CA GLU A 54 10.78 4.27 4.12
C GLU A 54 9.46 4.73 3.52
N VAL A 55 9.33 4.64 2.19
CA VAL A 55 8.08 4.98 1.50
C VAL A 55 6.99 3.97 1.86
N GLY A 56 7.35 2.70 1.98
CA GLY A 56 6.45 1.64 2.46
C GLY A 56 5.89 1.91 3.86
N GLU A 57 6.72 2.40 4.77
CA GLU A 57 6.28 2.80 6.12
C GLU A 57 5.37 4.04 6.08
N ALA A 58 5.70 5.03 5.23
CA ALA A 58 4.89 6.23 5.05
C ALA A 58 3.45 5.91 4.58
N ILE A 59 3.27 4.91 3.72
CA ILE A 59 1.93 4.40 3.34
C ILE A 59 1.15 3.96 4.57
N ASN A 60 1.77 3.09 5.39
CA ASN A 60 1.08 2.49 6.52
C ASN A 60 0.66 3.58 7.51
N VAL A 61 1.52 4.59 7.71
CA VAL A 61 1.21 5.77 8.53
C VAL A 61 0.06 6.56 7.91
N ALA A 62 0.14 6.94 6.63
CA ALA A 62 -0.90 7.70 5.94
C ALA A 62 -2.25 6.97 5.99
N MET A 63 -2.26 5.67 5.70
CA MET A 63 -3.45 4.84 5.75
C MET A 63 -4.02 4.71 7.17
N SER A 64 -3.17 4.66 8.21
CA SER A 64 -3.62 4.60 9.60
C SER A 64 -4.41 5.85 10.05
N GLN A 65 -4.14 7.02 9.46
CA GLN A 65 -4.87 8.25 9.77
C GLN A 65 -6.36 8.15 9.36
N PHE A 66 -6.67 7.40 8.29
CA PHE A 66 -8.04 7.13 7.85
C PHE A 66 -8.75 6.06 8.69
N ASN A 67 -8.07 5.44 9.66
CA ASN A 67 -8.60 4.28 10.36
C ASN A 67 -9.53 4.62 11.53
N GLY A 68 -9.65 5.89 11.93
CA GLY A 68 -10.62 6.34 12.95
C GLY A 68 -10.60 5.56 14.27
N GLY A 69 -9.48 4.91 14.63
CA GLY A 69 -9.36 4.05 15.81
C GLY A 69 -9.89 2.60 15.65
N THR A 70 -10.34 2.17 14.47
CA THR A 70 -10.74 0.78 14.25
C THR A 70 -9.53 -0.14 14.09
N LYS A 71 -9.61 -1.40 14.57
CA LYS A 71 -8.55 -2.42 14.37
C LYS A 71 -8.58 -3.08 12.99
N ARG A 72 -9.30 -2.50 12.02
CA ARG A 72 -9.38 -3.07 10.67
C ARG A 72 -8.13 -2.67 9.89
N PRO A 73 -7.42 -3.60 9.22
CA PRO A 73 -6.36 -3.22 8.31
C PRO A 73 -6.94 -2.40 7.16
N LEU A 74 -6.30 -1.28 6.86
CA LEU A 74 -6.60 -0.47 5.69
C LEU A 74 -5.60 -0.78 4.59
N PHE A 75 -6.11 -0.87 3.36
CA PHE A 75 -5.34 -1.16 2.16
C PHE A 75 -5.27 0.10 1.28
N PRO A 76 -4.15 0.34 0.57
CA PRO A 76 -2.99 -0.55 0.43
C PRO A 76 -2.08 -0.60 1.68
N MET A 77 -1.27 -1.65 1.79
CA MET A 77 -0.37 -1.88 2.92
C MET A 77 1.00 -2.39 2.45
N HIS A 78 2.06 -1.93 3.10
CA HIS A 78 3.41 -2.47 2.96
C HIS A 78 3.73 -3.37 4.16
N LEU A 79 3.98 -4.65 3.92
CA LEU A 79 4.09 -5.68 4.94
C LEU A 79 5.50 -6.28 4.96
N LYS A 80 6.28 -5.91 5.99
CA LYS A 80 7.59 -6.51 6.25
C LYS A 80 7.44 -7.82 7.02
N LEU A 81 7.98 -8.91 6.48
CA LEU A 81 7.96 -10.24 7.08
C LEU A 81 9.23 -10.50 7.88
N SER A 82 9.19 -11.46 8.80
CA SER A 82 10.32 -11.83 9.67
C SER A 82 11.58 -12.33 8.92
N GLY A 83 11.45 -12.67 7.63
CA GLY A 83 12.56 -13.06 6.75
C GLY A 83 13.13 -11.94 5.86
N GLY A 84 12.75 -10.68 6.10
CA GLY A 84 13.20 -9.54 5.29
C GLY A 84 12.45 -9.36 3.97
N THR A 85 11.66 -10.34 3.53
CA THR A 85 10.73 -10.18 2.41
C THR A 85 9.70 -9.10 2.72
N VAL A 86 9.45 -8.23 1.75
CA VAL A 86 8.46 -7.18 1.87
C VAL A 86 7.38 -7.36 0.81
N LEU A 87 6.12 -7.31 1.27
CA LEU A 87 4.95 -7.47 0.41
C LEU A 87 4.14 -6.19 0.36
N TYR A 88 3.80 -5.76 -0.84
CA TYR A 88 2.75 -4.79 -1.05
C TYR A 88 1.42 -5.51 -1.23
N VAL A 89 0.40 -5.13 -0.47
CA VAL A 89 -0.96 -5.71 -0.53
C VAL A 89 -1.97 -4.59 -0.80
N SER A 90 -2.69 -4.69 -1.91
CA SER A 90 -3.75 -3.74 -2.31
C SER A 90 -5.07 -4.47 -2.49
N VAL A 91 -6.17 -3.77 -2.21
CA VAL A 91 -7.53 -4.25 -2.44
C VAL A 91 -8.27 -3.22 -3.29
N CYS A 92 -8.68 -3.62 -4.49
CA CYS A 92 -9.55 -2.82 -5.34
C CYS A 92 -11.00 -3.17 -5.04
N LEU A 93 -11.75 -2.25 -4.41
CA LEU A 93 -13.15 -2.47 -4.05
C LEU A 93 -14.13 -2.35 -5.23
N GLU A 94 -13.67 -1.83 -6.38
CA GLU A 94 -14.48 -1.75 -7.59
C GLU A 94 -14.51 -3.09 -8.34
N THR A 95 -13.37 -3.78 -8.36
CA THR A 95 -13.23 -5.09 -9.02
C THR A 95 -13.25 -6.26 -8.02
N ASN A 96 -13.34 -5.98 -6.72
CA ASN A 96 -13.22 -6.94 -5.62
C ASN A 96 -11.94 -7.78 -5.69
N GLN A 97 -10.84 -7.18 -6.15
CA GLN A 97 -9.57 -7.88 -6.36
C GLN A 97 -8.54 -7.57 -5.27
N ILE A 98 -7.84 -8.62 -4.83
CA ILE A 98 -6.65 -8.52 -3.98
C ILE A 98 -5.43 -8.65 -4.87
N GLN A 99 -4.52 -7.70 -4.78
CA GLN A 99 -3.26 -7.68 -5.53
C GLN A 99 -2.08 -7.73 -4.56
N ILE A 100 -1.07 -8.55 -4.89
CA ILE A 100 0.12 -8.71 -4.06
C ILE A 100 1.37 -8.70 -4.90
N LEU A 101 2.26 -7.79 -4.56
CA LEU A 101 3.60 -7.70 -5.11
C LEU A 101 4.62 -8.05 -4.03
N ASN A 102 5.56 -8.93 -4.35
CA ASN A 102 6.77 -9.06 -3.56
C ASN A 102 7.75 -7.96 -3.98
N THR A 103 7.88 -6.91 -3.18
CA THR A 103 8.73 -5.76 -3.53
C THR A 103 10.22 -6.11 -3.45
N SER A 104 10.59 -7.19 -2.75
CA SER A 104 11.96 -7.68 -2.73
C SER A 104 12.37 -8.40 -4.03
N THR A 105 11.41 -8.95 -4.79
CA THR A 105 11.69 -9.66 -6.06
C THR A 105 11.10 -8.97 -7.29
N GLY A 106 10.20 -8.01 -7.12
CA GLY A 106 9.44 -7.39 -8.21
C GLY A 106 8.33 -8.29 -8.77
N GLU A 107 8.07 -9.45 -8.17
CA GLU A 107 7.13 -10.43 -8.72
C GLU A 107 5.71 -10.26 -8.16
N TRP A 108 4.75 -10.20 -9.07
CA TRP A 108 3.33 -10.25 -8.76
C TRP A 108 2.86 -11.67 -8.48
N ARG A 109 2.02 -11.82 -7.46
CA ARG A 109 1.18 -13.01 -7.31
C ARG A 109 -0.06 -12.88 -8.19
N GLU A 110 -0.62 -14.03 -8.54
CA GLU A 110 -1.89 -14.10 -9.27
C GLU A 110 -2.99 -13.34 -8.49
N PRO A 111 -3.71 -12.40 -9.13
CA PRO A 111 -4.74 -11.63 -8.45
C PRO A 111 -5.88 -12.53 -7.93
N VAL A 112 -6.32 -12.27 -6.71
CA VAL A 112 -7.46 -13.00 -6.11
C VAL A 112 -8.73 -12.18 -6.31
N VAL A 113 -9.62 -12.65 -7.17
CA VAL A 113 -10.96 -12.06 -7.37
C VAL A 113 -11.91 -12.60 -6.30
N CYS A 114 -12.62 -11.71 -5.61
CA CYS A 114 -13.56 -12.05 -4.54
C CYS A 114 -15.01 -11.74 -4.97
N GLU A 115 -15.96 -12.37 -4.28
CA GLU A 115 -17.39 -12.24 -4.61
C GLU A 115 -17.94 -10.84 -4.29
N SER A 116 -17.34 -10.16 -3.31
CA SER A 116 -17.72 -8.82 -2.88
C SER A 116 -16.53 -8.06 -2.28
N GLY A 117 -16.67 -6.74 -2.13
CA GLY A 117 -15.67 -5.91 -1.47
C GLY A 117 -15.47 -6.29 0.00
N GLU A 118 -16.53 -6.72 0.68
CA GLU A 118 -16.44 -7.21 2.07
C GLU A 118 -15.65 -8.52 2.16
N ASP A 119 -15.89 -9.46 1.23
CA ASP A 119 -15.12 -10.71 1.13
C ASP A 119 -13.65 -10.42 0.81
N ALA A 120 -13.38 -9.48 -0.12
CA ALA A 120 -12.03 -9.06 -0.46
C ALA A 120 -11.26 -8.50 0.75
N LEU A 121 -11.89 -7.58 1.50
CA LEU A 121 -11.28 -7.01 2.70
C LEU A 121 -11.03 -8.07 3.77
N LYS A 122 -11.97 -9.00 3.97
CA LYS A 122 -11.85 -10.09 4.95
C LYS A 122 -10.72 -11.04 4.59
N LYS A 123 -10.64 -11.51 3.34
CA LYS A 123 -9.56 -12.39 2.85
C LYS A 123 -8.20 -11.71 2.88
N ALA A 124 -8.12 -10.44 2.48
CA ALA A 124 -6.88 -9.68 2.56
C ALA A 124 -6.41 -9.50 4.01
N ALA A 125 -7.33 -9.20 4.95
CA ALA A 125 -7.00 -9.12 6.38
C ALA A 125 -6.54 -10.46 6.96
N GLN A 126 -7.15 -11.58 6.54
CA GLN A 126 -6.74 -12.93 6.93
C GLN A 126 -5.34 -13.24 6.40
N PHE A 127 -5.05 -12.88 5.15
CA PHE A 127 -3.72 -13.03 4.58
C PHE A 127 -2.66 -12.26 5.36
N VAL A 128 -2.88 -10.96 5.60
CA VAL A 128 -1.93 -10.12 6.34
C VAL A 128 -1.62 -10.74 7.71
N ARG A 129 -2.66 -11.16 8.44
CA ARG A 129 -2.48 -11.85 9.74
C ARG A 129 -1.71 -13.17 9.59
N GLY A 130 -2.04 -13.97 8.59
CA GLY A 130 -1.35 -15.23 8.31
C GLY A 130 0.13 -15.03 7.98
N ALA A 131 0.42 -14.02 7.15
CA ALA A 131 1.76 -13.66 6.74
C ALA A 131 2.63 -13.16 7.91
N LEU A 132 2.07 -12.34 8.79
CA LEU A 132 2.75 -11.90 10.02
C LEU A 132 3.05 -13.05 10.99
N LEU A 133 2.12 -13.98 11.17
CA LEU A 133 2.25 -15.04 12.17
C LEU A 133 3.07 -16.24 11.71
N LYS A 134 3.06 -16.57 10.41
CA LYS A 134 3.57 -17.85 9.89
C LYS A 134 4.54 -17.71 8.72
N GLY A 135 4.98 -16.49 8.40
CA GLY A 135 5.55 -16.14 7.10
C GLY A 135 4.46 -16.14 6.02
N ALA A 136 4.66 -15.40 4.92
CA ALA A 136 3.67 -15.29 3.84
C ALA A 136 3.42 -16.63 3.13
N LYS A 137 2.54 -17.45 3.72
CA LYS A 137 1.99 -18.65 3.09
C LYS A 137 1.03 -18.24 1.96
N LYS A 138 0.63 -19.22 1.13
CA LYS A 138 -0.30 -18.99 0.03
C LYS A 138 -1.55 -18.23 0.51
N LEU A 139 -2.01 -17.33 -0.36
CA LEU A 139 -3.36 -16.78 -0.32
C LEU A 139 -4.31 -17.74 -1.02
#